data_AF-A0AAT9I3A8-F1
#
_entry.id   AF-A0AAT9I3A8-F1
#
_cell.length_a   1.000
_cell.length_b   1.000
_cell.length_c   1.000
_cell.angle_alpha   90.00
_cell.angle_beta   90.00
_cell.angle_gamma   90.00
#
_symmetry.space_group_name_H-M   'P 1'
#
loop_
_entity.id
_entity.type
_entity.pdbx_description
1 polymer ?
#
loop_
_entity_poly.entity_id
_entity_poly.type
_entity_poly.pdbx_seq_one_letter_code
_entity_poly.pdbx_strand_id
1 'polypeptide(L)'
;MKCLYLTGLFICLLPHISTAQQVDFCGETVPMERDFVSYRLMDIIKQNLRYQGYLPSLRLKAEQYFPVIEPILAQYQVPPDFKYLPIVESGLTNATSPVGAQGVWQIMPGTAAELGLSVGAGYDERNHLIKATHAACKLIRLLHTQLKSWTLAAAAYNAGSGNISRNIRRQGSSDYYQLMLNNETAQYIYKIIAIKQLFESPELYLPGFGYNVFNKSSSDGSVFSTPPAGNSHAKEFNTIRITIGKHAPKRTSVVYAARLERNASFRDGELVSLRLQDDLQASGVYIRKNALLSGKGWLVSNRVYVDLGFGNTVILCAADGKKGVPPDQLKTGADVQLLSRDAHISTSLMKMRYGNVLADFSSSWSNNSSLR
;
A
#
# COMPACT_ATOMS: atom_id res chain seq x y z
N MET A 1 21.32 7.24 -65.12
CA MET A 1 20.73 7.64 -63.82
C MET A 1 20.79 6.43 -62.89
N LYS A 2 21.57 6.50 -61.80
CA LYS A 2 21.73 5.42 -60.80
C LYS A 2 20.64 5.59 -59.74
N CYS A 3 19.81 4.57 -59.52
CA CYS A 3 18.79 4.56 -58.47
C CYS A 3 19.33 3.76 -57.28
N LEU A 4 19.67 4.43 -56.18
CA LEU A 4 20.07 3.81 -54.91
C LEU A 4 18.82 3.23 -54.22
N TYR A 5 18.91 1.98 -53.77
CA TYR A 5 17.98 1.38 -52.83
C TYR A 5 18.33 1.84 -51.41
N LEU A 6 17.41 2.56 -50.76
CA LEU A 6 17.50 2.87 -49.33
C LEU A 6 16.63 1.87 -48.57
N THR A 7 17.26 0.87 -47.94
CA THR A 7 16.56 -0.05 -47.03
C THR A 7 16.24 0.68 -45.72
N GLY A 8 14.98 1.04 -45.51
CA GLY A 8 14.48 1.61 -44.26
C GLY A 8 14.44 0.55 -43.16
N LEU A 9 15.36 0.65 -42.20
CA LEU A 9 15.36 -0.13 -40.97
C LEU A 9 14.24 0.43 -40.06
N PHE A 10 13.10 -0.24 -40.00
CA PHE A 10 12.03 0.09 -39.05
C PHE A 10 12.48 -0.32 -37.64
N ILE A 11 13.16 0.58 -36.93
CA ILE A 11 13.46 0.41 -35.51
C ILE A 11 12.14 0.66 -34.75
N CYS A 12 11.43 -0.42 -34.41
CA CYS A 12 10.37 -0.37 -33.41
C CYS A 12 11.00 -0.04 -32.05
N LEU A 13 11.05 1.25 -31.71
CA LEU A 13 11.29 1.74 -30.36
C LEU A 13 10.09 1.32 -29.50
N LEU A 14 10.19 0.18 -28.81
CA LEU A 14 9.29 -0.11 -27.70
C LEU A 14 9.72 0.76 -26.52
N PRO A 15 8.83 1.59 -25.95
CA PRO A 15 9.15 2.31 -24.73
C PRO A 15 9.22 1.30 -23.58
N HIS A 16 10.38 1.20 -22.94
CA HIS A 16 10.47 0.65 -21.59
C HIS A 16 9.77 1.62 -20.64
N ILE A 17 8.45 1.45 -20.47
CA ILE A 17 7.69 2.18 -19.46
C ILE A 17 7.93 1.44 -18.15
N SER A 18 8.96 1.86 -17.41
CA SER A 18 9.04 1.54 -15.97
C SER A 18 8.01 2.43 -15.28
N THR A 19 6.84 1.89 -14.92
CA THR A 19 5.85 2.64 -14.14
C THR A 19 6.37 2.76 -12.71
N ALA A 20 6.98 3.90 -12.38
CA ALA A 20 7.30 4.26 -11.01
C ALA A 20 6.06 4.10 -10.12
N GLN A 21 6.21 3.49 -8.95
CA GLN A 21 5.09 3.36 -8.02
C GLN A 21 4.70 4.75 -7.51
N GLN A 22 3.53 5.24 -7.92
CA GLN A 22 2.96 6.46 -7.36
C GLN A 22 2.63 6.20 -5.88
N VAL A 23 3.28 6.97 -5.00
CA VAL A 23 3.00 6.93 -3.57
C VAL A 23 1.86 7.91 -3.29
N ASP A 24 0.83 7.46 -2.60
CA ASP A 24 -0.32 8.27 -2.20
C ASP A 24 -0.66 8.06 -0.72
N PHE A 25 -1.39 9.02 -0.16
CA PHE A 25 -2.10 8.88 1.11
C PHE A 25 -3.56 9.29 0.92
N CYS A 26 -4.48 8.36 1.15
CA CYS A 26 -5.92 8.58 0.98
C CYS A 26 -6.31 9.06 -0.44
N GLY A 27 -5.57 8.63 -1.48
CA GLY A 27 -5.77 9.09 -2.86
C GLY A 27 -5.12 10.45 -3.17
N GLU A 28 -4.50 11.12 -2.19
CA GLU A 28 -3.73 12.34 -2.41
C GLU A 28 -2.28 11.97 -2.74
N THR A 29 -1.76 12.47 -3.86
CA THR A 29 -0.42 12.13 -4.34
C THR A 29 0.65 12.72 -3.43
N VAL A 30 1.63 11.89 -3.07
CA VAL A 30 2.86 12.34 -2.43
C VAL A 30 3.80 12.87 -3.53
N PRO A 31 4.30 14.11 -3.44
CA PRO A 31 5.15 14.71 -4.46
C PRO A 31 6.59 14.16 -4.40
N MET A 32 6.74 12.89 -4.78
CA MET A 32 7.99 12.14 -4.73
C MET A 32 9.07 12.67 -5.69
N GLU A 33 8.68 13.46 -6.69
CA GLU A 33 9.58 14.20 -7.58
C GLU A 33 10.40 15.29 -6.87
N ARG A 34 10.00 15.66 -5.65
CA ARG A 34 10.73 16.61 -4.82
C ARG A 34 11.70 15.86 -3.92
N ASP A 35 13.00 16.05 -4.16
CA ASP A 35 14.09 15.35 -3.45
C ASP A 35 13.93 15.35 -1.93
N PHE A 36 13.59 16.50 -1.32
CA PHE A 36 13.43 16.58 0.13
C PHE A 36 12.26 15.73 0.67
N VAL A 37 11.24 15.45 -0.14
CA VAL A 37 10.10 14.59 0.20
C VAL A 37 10.50 13.13 0.08
N SER A 38 11.10 12.74 -1.05
CA SER A 38 11.54 11.37 -1.28
C SER A 38 12.62 10.95 -0.30
N TYR A 39 13.63 11.79 -0.05
CA TYR A 39 14.67 11.53 0.95
C TYR A 39 14.09 11.37 2.35
N ARG A 40 13.15 12.23 2.76
CA ARG A 40 12.54 12.14 4.10
C ARG A 40 11.71 10.87 4.26
N LEU A 41 10.92 10.49 3.25
CA LEU A 41 10.16 9.24 3.29
C LEU A 41 11.10 8.03 3.38
N MET A 42 12.13 7.99 2.54
CA MET A 42 13.10 6.89 2.52
C MET A 42 13.88 6.79 3.84
N ASP A 43 14.24 7.91 4.45
CA ASP A 43 14.89 7.92 5.76
C ASP A 43 13.99 7.33 6.85
N ILE A 44 12.72 7.73 6.89
CA ILE A 44 11.75 7.18 7.86
C ILE A 44 11.50 5.69 7.62
N ILE A 45 11.41 5.24 6.37
CA ILE A 45 11.31 3.81 6.05
C ILE A 45 12.55 3.06 6.56
N LYS A 46 13.76 3.57 6.30
CA LYS A 46 15.00 2.96 6.80
C LYS A 46 15.03 2.88 8.32
N GLN A 47 14.59 3.93 9.03
CA GLN A 47 14.52 3.92 10.48
C GLN A 47 13.59 2.82 11.01
N ASN A 48 12.42 2.63 10.40
CA ASN A 48 11.48 1.57 10.77
C ASN A 48 12.07 0.15 10.54
N LEU A 49 12.91 -0.01 9.51
CA LEU A 49 13.57 -1.28 9.19
C LEU A 49 14.71 -1.65 10.15
N ARG A 50 15.30 -0.69 10.88
CA ARG A 50 16.39 -0.96 11.83
C ARG A 50 15.96 -1.85 13.00
N TYR A 51 14.68 -1.80 13.38
CA TYR A 51 14.14 -2.53 14.51
C TYR A 51 13.49 -3.84 14.05
N GLN A 52 14.29 -4.90 13.96
CA GLN A 52 13.88 -6.20 13.39
C GLN A 52 12.59 -6.80 14.00
N GLY A 53 12.34 -6.60 15.30
CA GLY A 53 11.13 -7.11 15.99
C GLY A 53 9.89 -6.21 15.90
N TYR A 54 10.05 -4.95 15.46
CA TYR A 54 8.97 -3.96 15.51
C TYR A 54 7.89 -4.22 14.45
N LEU A 55 8.28 -4.37 13.19
CA LEU A 55 7.34 -4.58 12.08
C LEU A 55 6.55 -5.90 12.17
N PRO A 56 7.17 -7.06 12.48
CA PRO A 56 6.41 -8.30 12.67
C PRO A 56 5.38 -8.19 13.80
N SER A 57 5.75 -7.59 14.93
CA SER A 57 4.84 -7.37 16.08
C SER A 57 3.66 -6.47 15.71
N LEU A 58 3.92 -5.35 15.01
CA LEU A 58 2.87 -4.45 14.54
C LEU A 58 1.90 -5.14 13.57
N ARG A 59 2.42 -5.96 12.65
CA ARG A 59 1.57 -6.64 11.68
C ARG A 59 0.68 -7.69 12.35
N LEU A 60 1.19 -8.44 13.35
CA LEU A 60 0.37 -9.37 14.14
C LEU A 60 -0.80 -8.64 14.83
N LYS A 61 -0.53 -7.48 15.44
CA LYS A 61 -1.60 -6.65 16.00
C LYS A 61 -2.55 -6.15 14.92
N ALA A 62 -2.05 -5.72 13.78
CA ALA A 62 -2.89 -5.25 12.69
C ALA A 62 -3.85 -6.33 12.18
N GLU A 63 -3.42 -7.59 12.11
CA GLU A 63 -4.30 -8.73 11.76
C GLU A 63 -5.49 -8.88 12.70
N GLN A 64 -5.33 -8.52 13.98
CA GLN A 64 -6.42 -8.52 14.98
C GLN A 64 -7.27 -7.23 14.94
N TYR A 65 -6.64 -6.07 14.76
CA TYR A 65 -7.31 -4.76 14.93
C TYR A 65 -7.96 -4.26 13.63
N PHE A 66 -7.34 -4.47 12.46
CA PHE A 66 -7.85 -3.97 11.19
C PHE A 66 -9.23 -4.52 10.82
N PRO A 67 -9.57 -5.81 11.04
CA PRO A 67 -10.92 -6.31 10.78
C PRO A 67 -12.02 -5.59 11.58
N VAL A 68 -11.68 -4.97 12.70
CA VAL A 68 -12.60 -4.13 13.51
C VAL A 68 -12.58 -2.68 13.01
N ILE A 69 -11.41 -2.13 12.69
CA ILE A 69 -11.24 -0.73 12.30
C ILE A 69 -11.76 -0.44 10.89
N GLU A 70 -11.42 -1.28 9.91
CA GLU A 70 -11.71 -1.03 8.48
C GLU A 70 -13.22 -0.88 8.19
N PRO A 71 -14.13 -1.72 8.72
CA PRO A 71 -15.56 -1.54 8.51
C PRO A 71 -16.09 -0.24 9.11
N ILE A 72 -15.57 0.19 10.27
CA ILE A 72 -15.97 1.45 10.91
C ILE A 72 -15.48 2.64 10.07
N LEU A 73 -14.24 2.63 9.58
CA LEU A 73 -13.76 3.67 8.67
C LEU A 73 -14.69 3.81 7.45
N ALA A 74 -15.09 2.68 6.85
CA ALA A 74 -16.00 2.65 5.72
C ALA A 74 -17.38 3.26 6.04
N GLN A 75 -17.96 2.96 7.22
CA GLN A 75 -19.23 3.54 7.67
C GLN A 75 -19.21 5.08 7.70
N TYR A 76 -18.07 5.67 8.05
CA TYR A 76 -17.92 7.13 8.11
C TYR A 76 -17.37 7.75 6.82
N GLN A 77 -17.16 6.96 5.77
CA GLN A 77 -16.51 7.39 4.53
C GLN A 77 -15.12 8.00 4.81
N VAL A 78 -14.40 7.41 5.76
CA VAL A 78 -12.99 7.71 6.02
C VAL A 78 -12.15 6.76 5.15
N PRO A 79 -11.15 7.26 4.40
CA PRO A 79 -10.30 6.41 3.57
C PRO A 79 -9.60 5.32 4.38
N PRO A 80 -9.41 4.12 3.80
CA PRO A 80 -8.87 2.96 4.52
C PRO A 80 -7.44 3.18 5.02
N ASP A 81 -6.65 4.06 4.39
CA ASP A 81 -5.29 4.40 4.81
C ASP A 81 -5.21 4.94 6.25
N PHE A 82 -6.30 5.50 6.79
CA PHE A 82 -6.35 5.93 8.18
C PHE A 82 -6.22 4.78 9.19
N LYS A 83 -6.36 3.52 8.77
CA LYS A 83 -6.05 2.36 9.63
C LYS A 83 -4.59 2.31 10.07
N TYR A 84 -3.68 2.97 9.34
CA TYR A 84 -2.26 3.08 9.70
C TYR A 84 -1.98 4.19 10.72
N LEU A 85 -2.89 5.15 10.90
CA LEU A 85 -2.77 6.21 11.91
C LEU A 85 -2.59 5.65 13.34
N PRO A 86 -3.43 4.72 13.85
CA PRO A 86 -3.29 4.20 15.22
C PRO A 86 -2.02 3.35 15.43
N ILE A 87 -1.33 2.93 14.35
CA ILE A 87 0.01 2.34 14.47
C ILE A 87 1.04 3.41 14.85
N VAL A 88 0.95 4.60 14.24
CA VAL A 88 1.85 5.72 14.55
C VAL A 88 1.57 6.30 15.93
N GLU A 89 0.30 6.33 16.34
CA GLU A 89 -0.10 6.85 17.65
C GLU A 89 0.32 5.95 18.83
N SER A 90 0.06 4.64 18.76
CA SER A 90 0.28 3.76 19.90
C SER A 90 0.87 2.38 19.56
N GLY A 91 1.17 2.12 18.30
CA GLY A 91 1.54 0.78 17.84
C GLY A 91 0.43 -0.23 18.10
N LEU A 92 -0.84 0.20 17.96
CA LEU A 92 -2.05 -0.60 18.25
C LEU A 92 -2.08 -1.13 19.69
N THR A 93 -1.76 -0.27 20.66
CA THR A 93 -1.87 -0.58 22.09
C THR A 93 -2.72 0.44 22.84
N ASN A 94 -3.33 0.01 23.94
CA ASN A 94 -3.95 0.94 24.88
C ASN A 94 -2.84 1.59 25.72
N ALA A 95 -2.28 2.68 25.21
CA ALA A 95 -1.22 3.44 25.86
C ALA A 95 -1.77 4.75 26.45
N THR A 96 -1.07 5.28 27.43
CA THR A 96 -1.29 6.63 27.97
C THR A 96 -0.07 7.47 27.66
N SER A 97 -0.23 8.60 26.96
CA SER A 97 0.87 9.52 26.73
C SER A 97 1.15 10.36 27.98
N PRO A 98 2.37 10.92 28.12
CA PRO A 98 2.72 11.81 29.23
C PRO A 98 1.81 13.03 29.37
N VAL A 99 1.15 13.45 28.28
CA VAL A 99 0.24 14.61 28.25
C VAL A 99 -1.24 14.21 28.32
N GLY A 100 -1.55 12.93 28.52
CA GLY A 100 -2.91 12.45 28.80
C GLY A 100 -3.71 11.93 27.60
N ALA A 101 -3.09 11.79 26.43
CA ALA A 101 -3.70 11.06 25.31
C ALA A 101 -3.83 9.57 25.67
N GLN A 102 -4.93 8.92 25.28
CA GLN A 102 -5.24 7.57 25.76
C GLN A 102 -5.72 6.64 24.64
N GLY A 103 -5.36 5.36 24.79
CA GLY A 103 -5.91 4.25 24.00
C GLY A 103 -5.23 4.09 22.64
N VAL A 104 -5.80 3.20 21.81
CA VAL A 104 -5.30 2.88 20.46
C VAL A 104 -5.20 4.11 19.56
N TRP A 105 -6.12 5.06 19.71
CA TRP A 105 -6.23 6.25 18.87
C TRP A 105 -5.60 7.51 19.51
N GLN A 106 -5.00 7.38 20.70
CA GLN A 106 -4.39 8.48 21.48
C GLN A 106 -5.28 9.74 21.52
N ILE A 107 -6.55 9.58 21.91
CA ILE A 107 -7.49 10.70 21.95
C ILE A 107 -7.29 11.49 23.25
N MET A 108 -7.17 12.82 23.14
CA MET A 108 -7.08 13.72 24.30
C MET A 108 -8.40 13.76 25.08
N PRO A 109 -8.39 13.96 26.41
CA PRO A 109 -9.60 13.85 27.24
C PRO A 109 -10.66 14.88 26.87
N GLY A 110 -10.28 16.13 26.59
CA GLY A 110 -11.22 17.17 26.15
C GLY A 110 -11.87 16.82 24.81
N THR A 111 -11.06 16.38 23.83
CA THR A 111 -11.55 15.92 22.53
C THR A 111 -12.44 14.69 22.65
N ALA A 112 -12.13 13.76 23.55
CA ALA A 112 -12.96 12.58 23.80
C ALA A 112 -14.36 12.98 24.29
N ALA A 113 -14.44 13.94 25.22
CA ALA A 113 -15.72 14.46 25.71
C ALA A 113 -16.55 15.10 24.58
N GLU A 114 -15.92 15.92 23.73
CA GLU A 114 -16.59 16.52 22.55
C GLU A 114 -17.13 15.47 21.55
N LEU A 115 -16.46 14.32 21.45
CA LEU A 115 -16.84 13.22 20.56
C LEU A 115 -17.86 12.25 21.17
N GLY A 116 -18.25 12.49 22.43
CA GLY A 116 -19.24 11.72 23.17
C GLY A 116 -18.67 10.47 23.86
N LEU A 117 -17.37 10.45 24.16
CA LEU A 117 -16.74 9.41 24.98
C LEU A 117 -16.75 9.81 26.45
N SER A 118 -17.05 8.84 27.31
CA SER A 118 -16.95 8.95 28.76
C SER A 118 -15.50 8.75 29.20
N VAL A 119 -14.96 9.72 29.92
CA VAL A 119 -13.60 9.71 30.48
C VAL A 119 -13.69 9.76 32.00
N GLY A 120 -13.35 8.66 32.67
CA GLY A 120 -13.37 8.56 34.12
C GLY A 120 -12.26 7.66 34.67
N ALA A 121 -11.93 7.81 35.95
CA ALA A 121 -10.83 7.10 36.60
C ALA A 121 -11.00 5.56 36.63
N GLY A 122 -12.24 5.06 36.71
CA GLY A 122 -12.56 3.62 36.69
C GLY A 122 -12.97 3.09 35.31
N TYR A 123 -13.36 3.97 34.39
CA TYR A 123 -13.81 3.59 33.05
C TYR A 123 -13.50 4.71 32.07
N ASP A 124 -12.65 4.41 31.08
CA ASP A 124 -12.24 5.35 30.05
C ASP A 124 -12.50 4.72 28.68
N GLU A 125 -13.53 5.24 27.98
CA GLU A 125 -13.97 4.70 26.70
C GLU A 125 -12.95 4.90 25.57
N ARG A 126 -11.91 5.71 25.79
CA ARG A 126 -10.77 5.82 24.87
C ARG A 126 -9.99 4.51 24.75
N ASN A 127 -10.04 3.65 25.78
CA ASN A 127 -9.45 2.30 25.75
C ASN A 127 -10.33 1.25 25.07
N HIS A 128 -11.59 1.57 24.77
CA HIS A 128 -12.52 0.67 24.11
C HIS A 128 -12.39 0.80 22.59
N LEU A 129 -11.74 -0.16 21.92
CA LEU A 129 -11.39 -0.10 20.50
C LEU A 129 -12.53 0.37 19.58
N ILE A 130 -13.71 -0.24 19.67
CA ILE A 130 -14.86 0.12 18.81
C ILE A 130 -15.29 1.58 19.06
N LYS A 131 -15.61 1.96 20.31
CA LYS A 131 -16.03 3.32 20.69
C LYS A 131 -14.98 4.38 20.29
N ALA A 132 -13.71 4.12 20.60
CA ALA A 132 -12.61 5.00 20.24
C ALA A 132 -12.45 5.14 18.71
N THR A 133 -12.69 4.07 17.94
CA THR A 133 -12.64 4.13 16.47
C THR A 133 -13.78 4.97 15.89
N HIS A 134 -15.00 4.85 16.42
CA HIS A 134 -16.11 5.74 16.03
C HIS A 134 -15.78 7.21 16.34
N ALA A 135 -15.22 7.50 17.52
CA ALA A 135 -14.80 8.85 17.89
C ALA A 135 -13.69 9.39 16.97
N ALA A 136 -12.65 8.59 16.71
CA ALA A 136 -11.58 8.96 15.79
C ALA A 136 -12.11 9.25 14.38
N CYS A 137 -13.05 8.43 13.86
CA CYS A 137 -13.68 8.67 12.56
C CYS A 137 -14.43 10.00 12.52
N LYS A 138 -15.22 10.32 13.57
CA LYS A 138 -15.89 11.63 13.69
C LYS A 138 -14.89 12.78 13.66
N LEU A 139 -13.79 12.67 14.41
CA LEU A 139 -12.73 13.69 14.44
C LEU A 139 -12.07 13.86 13.07
N ILE A 140 -11.63 12.76 12.44
CA ILE A 140 -11.01 12.78 11.11
C ILE A 140 -11.94 13.45 10.08
N ARG A 141 -13.24 13.13 10.12
CA ARG A 141 -14.25 13.73 9.23
C ARG A 141 -14.43 15.22 9.49
N LEU A 142 -14.44 15.66 10.76
CA LEU A 142 -14.49 17.07 11.12
C LEU A 142 -13.26 17.81 10.56
N LEU A 143 -12.06 17.27 10.78
CA LEU A 143 -10.81 17.85 10.32
C LEU A 143 -10.74 17.93 8.78
N HIS A 144 -11.16 16.87 8.09
CA HIS A 144 -11.26 16.86 6.63
C HIS A 144 -12.29 17.88 6.12
N THR A 145 -13.42 18.05 6.82
CA THR A 145 -14.43 19.05 6.45
C THR A 145 -13.88 20.47 6.55
N GLN A 146 -13.02 20.74 7.53
CA GLN A 146 -12.36 22.03 7.74
C GLN A 146 -11.23 22.30 6.73
N LEU A 147 -10.39 21.29 6.47
CA LEU A 147 -9.13 21.47 5.73
C LEU A 147 -9.21 21.04 4.26
N LYS A 148 -10.25 20.31 3.87
CA LYS A 148 -10.48 19.79 2.50
C LYS A 148 -9.32 18.96 1.93
N SER A 149 -8.50 18.38 2.81
CA SER A 149 -7.43 17.46 2.47
C SER A 149 -7.29 16.40 3.57
N TRP A 150 -7.15 15.14 3.18
CA TRP A 150 -6.90 14.03 4.08
C TRP A 150 -5.51 14.11 4.70
N THR A 151 -4.51 14.54 3.93
CA THR A 151 -3.15 14.78 4.42
C THR A 151 -3.14 15.84 5.51
N LEU A 152 -3.79 16.99 5.27
CA LEU A 152 -3.91 18.03 6.29
C LEU A 152 -4.78 17.61 7.47
N ALA A 153 -5.84 16.82 7.25
CA ALA A 153 -6.68 16.29 8.32
C ALA A 153 -5.87 15.38 9.27
N ALA A 154 -5.05 14.47 8.73
CA ALA A 154 -4.16 13.66 9.54
C ALA A 154 -3.10 14.50 10.28
N ALA A 155 -2.51 15.51 9.63
CA ALA A 155 -1.58 16.43 10.30
C ALA A 155 -2.26 17.20 11.44
N ALA A 156 -3.52 17.60 11.26
CA ALA A 156 -4.33 18.27 12.27
C ALA A 156 -4.81 17.34 13.39
N TYR A 157 -4.89 16.03 13.14
CA TYR A 157 -5.16 15.04 14.18
C TYR A 157 -4.01 15.03 15.20
N ASN A 158 -2.76 15.05 14.72
CA ASN A 158 -1.57 15.15 15.57
C ASN A 158 -1.40 16.54 16.23
N ALA A 159 -1.54 17.62 15.46
CA ALA A 159 -1.11 18.95 15.89
C ALA A 159 -2.25 19.89 16.32
N GLY A 160 -3.50 19.48 16.16
CA GLY A 160 -4.69 20.30 16.28
C GLY A 160 -4.99 21.16 15.04
N SER A 161 -6.26 21.28 14.68
CA SER A 161 -6.72 22.04 13.50
C SER A 161 -6.36 23.52 13.54
N GLY A 162 -6.42 24.14 14.73
CA GLY A 162 -6.03 25.53 14.91
C GLY A 162 -4.55 25.78 14.59
N ASN A 163 -3.67 24.83 14.94
CA ASN A 163 -2.25 24.96 14.65
C ASN A 163 -1.95 24.83 13.15
N ILE A 164 -2.56 23.84 12.49
CA ILE A 164 -2.43 23.67 11.03
C ILE A 164 -2.99 24.89 10.29
N SER A 165 -4.19 25.36 10.66
CA SER A 165 -4.82 26.52 10.03
C SER A 165 -4.00 27.80 10.19
N ARG A 166 -3.39 28.02 11.36
CA ARG A 166 -2.45 29.15 11.57
C ARG A 166 -1.24 29.06 10.65
N ASN A 167 -0.66 27.86 10.49
CA ASN A 167 0.50 27.67 9.62
C ASN A 167 0.16 27.89 8.15
N ILE A 168 -0.98 27.36 7.68
CA ILE A 168 -1.47 27.58 6.32
C ILE A 168 -1.61 29.07 6.05
N ARG A 169 -2.31 29.79 6.94
CA ARG A 169 -2.52 31.24 6.78
C ARG A 169 -1.20 32.02 6.80
N ARG A 170 -0.29 31.70 7.71
CA ARG A 170 1.00 32.38 7.85
C ARG A 170 1.91 32.18 6.63
N GLN A 171 1.89 30.99 6.06
CA GLN A 171 2.80 30.59 4.97
C GLN A 171 2.17 30.73 3.58
N GLY A 172 0.87 31.01 3.50
CA GLY A 172 0.16 31.17 2.22
C GLY A 172 0.07 29.88 1.40
N SER A 173 0.22 28.71 2.04
CA SER A 173 0.25 27.41 1.37
C SER A 173 -0.53 26.37 2.16
N SER A 174 -1.23 25.49 1.46
CA SER A 174 -1.89 24.30 2.01
C SER A 174 -1.17 23.00 1.64
N ASP A 175 0.00 23.09 1.02
CA ASP A 175 0.83 21.94 0.69
C ASP A 175 1.57 21.47 1.95
N TYR A 176 1.05 20.42 2.60
CA TYR A 176 1.65 19.82 3.79
C TYR A 176 3.16 19.56 3.63
N TYR A 177 3.58 19.09 2.45
CA TYR A 177 4.97 18.69 2.24
C TYR A 177 5.93 19.90 2.21
N GLN A 178 5.40 21.11 1.98
CA GLN A 178 6.18 22.36 2.01
C GLN A 178 5.97 23.17 3.29
N LEU A 179 4.94 22.89 4.08
CA LEU A 179 4.67 23.63 5.31
C LEU A 179 5.82 23.46 6.32
N MET A 180 6.33 24.58 6.82
CA MET A 180 7.27 24.64 7.93
C MET A 180 6.52 24.40 9.25
N LEU A 181 6.36 23.12 9.60
CA LEU A 181 5.75 22.65 10.84
C LEU A 181 6.82 22.26 11.86
N ASN A 182 6.44 22.03 13.12
CA ASN A 182 7.36 21.45 14.09
C ASN A 182 7.82 20.05 13.63
N ASN A 183 8.94 19.56 14.15
CA ASN A 183 9.55 18.32 13.67
C ASN A 183 8.63 17.10 13.78
N GLU A 184 7.83 17.00 14.85
CA GLU A 184 6.90 15.89 15.05
C GLU A 184 5.81 15.89 13.97
N THR A 185 5.11 17.00 13.80
CA THR A 185 4.02 17.14 12.84
C THR A 185 4.53 17.06 11.41
N ALA A 186 5.70 17.65 11.10
CA ALA A 186 6.30 17.60 9.75
C ALA A 186 6.68 16.17 9.31
N GLN A 187 6.93 15.26 10.25
CA GLN A 187 7.23 13.86 9.98
C GLN A 187 5.99 12.96 10.07
N TYR A 188 4.90 13.42 10.67
CA TYR A 188 3.76 12.58 11.04
C TYR A 188 3.15 11.83 9.85
N ILE A 189 2.86 12.53 8.75
CA ILE A 189 2.34 11.90 7.54
C ILE A 189 3.34 10.92 6.92
N TYR A 190 4.63 11.26 6.92
CA TYR A 190 5.66 10.36 6.41
C TYR A 190 5.76 9.06 7.22
N LYS A 191 5.54 9.12 8.55
CA LYS A 191 5.47 7.91 9.40
C LYS A 191 4.28 7.03 9.00
N ILE A 192 3.10 7.60 8.79
CA ILE A 192 1.91 6.86 8.36
C ILE A 192 2.16 6.21 7.00
N ILE A 193 2.66 6.99 6.04
CA ILE A 193 2.96 6.50 4.69
C ILE A 193 4.05 5.43 4.72
N ALA A 194 5.10 5.59 5.52
CA ALA A 194 6.14 4.58 5.66
C ALA A 194 5.58 3.24 6.16
N ILE A 195 4.69 3.26 7.16
CA ILE A 195 4.00 2.05 7.63
C ILE A 195 3.12 1.48 6.51
N LYS A 196 2.32 2.29 5.81
CA LYS A 196 1.52 1.84 4.64
C LYS A 196 2.40 1.13 3.61
N GLN A 197 3.50 1.77 3.20
CA GLN A 197 4.44 1.23 2.21
C GLN A 197 5.08 -0.08 2.68
N LEU A 198 5.52 -0.15 3.93
CA LEU A 198 6.08 -1.37 4.53
C LEU A 198 5.05 -2.49 4.67
N PHE A 199 3.76 -2.14 4.80
CA PHE A 199 2.66 -3.09 4.92
C PHE A 199 2.21 -3.66 3.58
N GLU A 200 2.01 -2.78 2.59
CA GLU A 200 1.38 -3.09 1.30
C GLU A 200 2.39 -3.42 0.20
N SER A 201 3.60 -2.89 0.30
CA SER A 201 4.70 -3.11 -0.67
C SER A 201 6.00 -3.54 0.02
N PRO A 202 5.96 -4.57 0.90
CA PRO A 202 7.15 -5.02 1.61
C PRO A 202 8.29 -5.41 0.68
N GLU A 203 7.98 -5.92 -0.52
CA GLU A 203 8.97 -6.33 -1.49
C GLU A 203 9.87 -5.20 -1.97
N LEU A 204 9.40 -3.95 -1.93
CA LEU A 204 10.19 -2.79 -2.34
C LEU A 204 11.27 -2.42 -1.32
N TYR A 205 11.06 -2.74 -0.04
CA TYR A 205 11.82 -2.14 1.06
C TYR A 205 12.53 -3.16 1.94
N LEU A 206 11.98 -4.36 2.12
CA LEU A 206 12.56 -5.37 3.01
C LEU A 206 13.83 -5.98 2.42
N PRO A 207 14.89 -6.21 3.23
CA PRO A 207 16.09 -6.90 2.77
C PRO A 207 15.77 -8.30 2.22
N GLY A 208 16.47 -8.71 1.17
CA GLY A 208 16.37 -10.05 0.58
C GLY A 208 15.53 -10.10 -0.70
N PHE A 209 14.55 -9.22 -0.88
CA PHE A 209 13.82 -9.09 -2.15
C PHE A 209 14.75 -8.65 -3.28
N GLY A 210 14.60 -9.23 -4.48
CA GLY A 210 15.49 -8.97 -5.62
C GLY A 210 15.41 -7.53 -6.13
N TYR A 211 14.25 -6.90 -5.94
CA TYR A 211 14.01 -5.48 -6.20
C TYR A 211 13.85 -4.71 -4.88
N ASN A 212 14.95 -4.26 -4.29
CA ASN A 212 14.95 -3.44 -3.08
C ASN A 212 15.44 -2.03 -3.41
N VAL A 213 14.65 -1.01 -3.05
CA VAL A 213 14.91 0.41 -3.38
C VAL A 213 16.19 0.96 -2.73
N PHE A 214 16.75 0.24 -1.75
CA PHE A 214 18.01 0.56 -1.09
C PHE A 214 19.21 -0.22 -1.63
N ASN A 215 19.01 -1.21 -2.52
CA ASN A 215 20.09 -2.00 -3.09
C ASN A 215 20.63 -1.34 -4.37
N LYS A 216 21.95 -1.09 -4.39
CA LYS A 216 22.63 -0.37 -5.50
C LYS A 216 22.81 -1.21 -6.76
N SER A 217 22.71 -2.53 -6.73
CA SER A 217 22.78 -3.37 -7.94
C SER A 217 21.48 -3.38 -8.77
N SER A 218 20.43 -2.71 -8.30
CA SER A 218 19.17 -2.48 -9.01
C SER A 218 19.18 -1.20 -9.88
N SER A 219 20.36 -0.57 -10.04
CA SER A 219 20.51 0.85 -10.39
C SER A 219 20.29 1.27 -11.86
N ASP A 220 19.70 0.43 -12.71
CA ASP A 220 19.30 0.86 -14.07
C ASP A 220 17.82 1.27 -14.18
N GLY A 221 17.09 1.28 -13.06
CA GLY A 221 15.73 1.80 -13.02
C GLY A 221 15.42 2.40 -11.66
N SER A 222 15.65 3.71 -11.49
CA SER A 222 15.14 4.42 -10.32
C SER A 222 13.62 4.26 -10.27
N VAL A 223 13.13 3.62 -9.20
CA VAL A 223 11.70 3.39 -8.91
C VAL A 223 10.94 4.69 -8.66
N PHE A 224 11.67 5.79 -8.41
CA PHE A 224 11.13 7.05 -7.92
C PHE A 224 11.69 8.29 -8.64
N SER A 225 12.18 8.16 -9.87
CA SER A 225 12.64 9.31 -10.67
C SER A 225 11.93 9.40 -12.01
N THR A 226 11.65 10.64 -12.42
CA THR A 226 11.26 11.06 -13.78
C THR A 226 12.22 10.48 -14.84
N PRO A 227 11.77 10.22 -16.07
CA PRO A 227 12.52 9.42 -17.05
C PRO A 227 13.80 10.14 -17.49
N PRO A 228 14.99 9.52 -17.39
CA PRO A 228 16.19 10.05 -18.00
C PRO A 228 16.29 9.60 -19.47
N ALA A 229 16.69 10.54 -20.32
CA ALA A 229 17.12 10.27 -21.67
C ALA A 229 18.56 9.72 -21.68
N GLY A 230 18.76 8.56 -22.31
CA GLY A 230 20.06 8.17 -22.90
C GLY A 230 20.96 7.22 -22.12
N ASN A 231 21.37 6.17 -22.84
CA ASN A 231 22.60 5.35 -22.76
C ASN A 231 22.74 4.18 -21.77
N SER A 232 22.46 2.99 -22.32
CA SER A 232 23.31 1.79 -22.48
C SER A 232 24.51 1.54 -21.54
N HIS A 233 24.43 0.46 -20.74
CA HIS A 233 25.20 -0.80 -20.86
C HIS A 233 25.42 -1.45 -19.48
N ALA A 234 24.89 -2.67 -19.26
CA ALA A 234 25.58 -3.72 -18.51
C ALA A 234 24.93 -5.09 -18.77
N LYS A 235 25.77 -6.08 -19.12
CA LYS A 235 25.44 -7.50 -19.29
C LYS A 235 25.59 -8.25 -17.94
N GLU A 236 24.99 -9.44 -17.91
CA GLU A 236 25.30 -10.66 -17.13
C GLU A 236 24.41 -11.08 -15.94
N PHE A 237 24.24 -12.42 -15.85
CA PHE A 237 23.06 -13.21 -15.47
C PHE A 237 23.15 -13.91 -14.10
N ASN A 238 21.99 -14.32 -13.53
CA ASN A 238 21.65 -15.66 -12.97
C ASN A 238 20.47 -15.52 -11.97
N THR A 239 19.31 -16.19 -12.01
CA THR A 239 18.82 -17.40 -12.70
C THR A 239 17.28 -17.33 -12.70
N ILE A 240 16.63 -17.27 -13.86
CA ILE A 240 15.20 -17.58 -14.05
C ILE A 240 15.13 -18.56 -15.23
N ARG A 241 14.52 -19.74 -15.04
CA ARG A 241 14.23 -20.65 -16.16
C ARG A 241 12.87 -20.26 -16.75
N ILE A 242 12.87 -19.45 -17.80
CA ILE A 242 11.66 -19.10 -18.55
C ILE A 242 11.61 -19.96 -19.81
N THR A 243 10.54 -20.72 -20.02
CA THR A 243 10.27 -21.36 -21.31
C THR A 243 9.48 -20.38 -22.19
N ILE A 244 10.17 -19.72 -23.13
CA ILE A 244 9.56 -18.69 -24.00
C ILE A 244 8.90 -19.36 -25.21
N GLY A 245 7.60 -19.12 -25.42
CA GLY A 245 6.85 -19.62 -26.56
C GLY A 245 6.79 -18.62 -27.72
N LYS A 246 6.97 -19.09 -28.96
CA LYS A 246 6.88 -18.28 -30.19
C LYS A 246 5.42 -18.11 -30.64
N HIS A 247 4.75 -17.06 -30.16
CA HIS A 247 3.53 -16.38 -30.68
C HIS A 247 2.58 -16.01 -29.54
N ALA A 248 2.17 -14.73 -29.52
CA ALA A 248 1.29 -14.09 -28.55
C ALA A 248 -0.10 -13.80 -29.15
N PRO A 249 -1.21 -14.23 -28.53
CA PRO A 249 -2.55 -13.75 -28.86
C PRO A 249 -2.81 -12.35 -28.28
N LYS A 250 -3.64 -11.56 -28.96
CA LYS A 250 -4.06 -10.18 -28.59
C LYS A 250 -5.03 -10.16 -27.40
N ARG A 251 -4.66 -10.66 -26.23
CA ARG A 251 -5.46 -10.50 -25.00
C ARG A 251 -4.69 -9.71 -23.95
N THR A 252 -5.16 -8.50 -23.67
CA THR A 252 -4.65 -7.59 -22.64
C THR A 252 -5.38 -7.85 -21.32
N SER A 253 -5.32 -9.08 -20.78
CA SER A 253 -5.89 -9.37 -19.47
C SER A 253 -5.02 -8.75 -18.37
N VAL A 254 -5.61 -7.92 -17.50
CA VAL A 254 -4.89 -7.33 -16.34
C VAL A 254 -4.63 -8.39 -15.26
N VAL A 255 -5.47 -9.43 -15.24
CA VAL A 255 -5.43 -10.53 -14.27
C VAL A 255 -5.19 -11.83 -15.03
N TYR A 256 -4.21 -12.60 -14.59
CA TYR A 256 -3.87 -13.89 -15.17
C TYR A 256 -4.03 -14.98 -14.12
N ALA A 257 -4.68 -16.09 -14.49
CA ALA A 257 -4.80 -17.23 -13.59
C ALA A 257 -3.50 -18.03 -13.54
N ALA A 258 -3.15 -18.51 -12.35
CA ALA A 258 -2.06 -19.45 -12.15
C ALA A 258 -2.38 -20.41 -11.01
N ARG A 259 -1.59 -21.48 -10.87
CA ARG A 259 -1.74 -22.47 -9.81
C ARG A 259 -0.41 -22.69 -9.11
N LEU A 260 -0.39 -22.64 -7.79
CA LEU A 260 0.81 -22.89 -7.00
C LEU A 260 1.23 -24.36 -7.10
N GLU A 261 2.54 -24.59 -7.25
CA GLU A 261 3.13 -25.90 -6.97
C GLU A 261 3.18 -26.11 -5.45
N ARG A 262 2.87 -27.32 -4.99
CA ARG A 262 2.76 -27.61 -3.56
C ARG A 262 4.12 -27.47 -2.87
N ASN A 263 4.15 -26.68 -1.79
CA ASN A 263 5.28 -26.61 -0.87
C ASN A 263 4.78 -26.71 0.58
N ALA A 264 5.02 -27.87 1.20
CA ALA A 264 4.52 -28.17 2.55
C ALA A 264 5.28 -27.41 3.66
N SER A 265 6.52 -27.01 3.40
CA SER A 265 7.49 -26.57 4.42
C SER A 265 8.25 -25.32 3.98
N PHE A 266 7.57 -24.40 3.31
CA PHE A 266 8.16 -23.16 2.80
C PHE A 266 8.92 -22.39 3.89
N ARG A 267 10.14 -21.95 3.57
CA ARG A 267 10.96 -21.06 4.40
C ARG A 267 11.32 -19.78 3.65
N ASP A 268 11.59 -18.71 4.39
CA ASP A 268 12.02 -17.45 3.81
C ASP A 268 13.22 -17.61 2.88
N GLY A 269 13.12 -17.00 1.70
CA GLY A 269 14.12 -17.07 0.63
C GLY A 269 14.01 -18.30 -0.26
N GLU A 270 13.16 -19.29 0.03
CA GLU A 270 12.94 -20.45 -0.83
C GLU A 270 12.17 -20.09 -2.11
N LEU A 271 12.32 -20.93 -3.13
CA LEU A 271 11.58 -20.76 -4.38
C LEU A 271 10.12 -21.18 -4.20
N VAL A 272 9.22 -20.26 -4.54
CA VAL A 272 7.80 -20.53 -4.79
C VAL A 272 7.63 -20.68 -6.29
N SER A 273 7.04 -21.80 -6.71
CA SER A 273 6.76 -22.06 -8.12
C SER A 273 5.26 -22.06 -8.39
N LEU A 274 4.87 -21.56 -9.56
CA LEU A 274 3.49 -21.51 -10.01
C LEU A 274 3.41 -21.83 -11.50
N ARG A 275 2.36 -22.53 -11.88
CA ARG A 275 2.04 -22.89 -13.26
C ARG A 275 0.98 -21.94 -13.79
N LEU A 276 1.30 -21.22 -14.86
CA LEU A 276 0.35 -20.34 -15.52
C LEU A 276 -0.83 -21.15 -16.07
N GLN A 277 -2.05 -20.68 -15.82
CA GLN A 277 -3.28 -21.20 -16.42
C GLN A 277 -3.67 -20.38 -17.66
N ASP A 278 -3.25 -19.11 -17.72
CA ASP A 278 -3.41 -18.21 -18.86
C ASP A 278 -2.07 -17.71 -19.42
N ASP A 279 -2.06 -17.23 -20.65
CA ASP A 279 -0.88 -16.56 -21.23
C ASP A 279 -0.61 -15.25 -20.49
N LEU A 280 0.62 -15.03 -20.03
CA LEU A 280 1.04 -13.83 -19.31
C LEU A 280 1.76 -12.86 -20.27
N GLN A 281 1.31 -11.61 -20.31
CA GLN A 281 2.00 -10.52 -20.97
C GLN A 281 2.27 -9.37 -19.99
N ALA A 282 3.55 -9.11 -19.69
CA ALA A 282 3.97 -8.04 -18.80
C ALA A 282 5.38 -7.56 -19.15
N SER A 283 5.60 -6.26 -19.05
CA SER A 283 6.91 -5.60 -19.22
C SER A 283 7.61 -5.97 -20.54
N GLY A 284 6.83 -6.10 -21.62
CA GLY A 284 7.33 -6.49 -22.95
C GLY A 284 7.65 -7.98 -23.10
N VAL A 285 7.46 -8.78 -22.05
CA VAL A 285 7.67 -10.24 -22.04
C VAL A 285 6.34 -10.95 -22.26
N TYR A 286 6.36 -11.99 -23.08
CA TYR A 286 5.24 -12.90 -23.30
C TYR A 286 5.59 -14.32 -22.86
N ILE A 287 4.76 -14.91 -22.00
CA ILE A 287 4.94 -16.25 -21.47
C ILE A 287 3.65 -17.03 -21.70
N ARG A 288 3.78 -18.23 -22.27
CA ARG A 288 2.62 -19.08 -22.58
C ARG A 288 2.02 -19.71 -21.32
N LYS A 289 0.72 -19.98 -21.38
CA LYS A 289 0.02 -20.88 -20.46
C LYS A 289 0.79 -22.20 -20.30
N ASN A 290 0.66 -22.80 -19.13
CA ASN A 290 1.38 -23.98 -18.65
C ASN A 290 2.88 -23.78 -18.37
N ALA A 291 3.45 -22.60 -18.63
CA ALA A 291 4.81 -22.31 -18.20
C ALA A 291 4.91 -22.31 -16.67
N LEU A 292 6.05 -22.81 -16.19
CA LEU A 292 6.42 -22.76 -14.78
C LEU A 292 7.18 -21.46 -14.51
N LEU A 293 6.66 -20.65 -13.59
CA LEU A 293 7.33 -19.48 -13.05
C LEU A 293 7.78 -19.78 -11.64
N SER A 294 9.02 -19.43 -11.32
CA SER A 294 9.58 -19.62 -9.99
C SER A 294 10.25 -18.33 -9.52
N GLY A 295 9.97 -17.96 -8.29
CA GLY A 295 10.49 -16.75 -7.65
C GLY A 295 10.83 -17.01 -6.20
N LYS A 296 11.78 -16.24 -5.63
CA LYS A 296 12.05 -16.34 -4.20
C LYS A 296 10.87 -15.76 -3.42
N GLY A 297 10.47 -16.46 -2.36
CA GLY A 297 9.38 -16.05 -1.48
C GLY A 297 9.89 -15.53 -0.14
N TRP A 298 9.09 -14.70 0.53
CA TRP A 298 9.29 -14.32 1.94
C TRP A 298 7.95 -14.29 2.67
N LEU A 299 7.90 -14.92 3.84
CA LEU A 299 6.77 -14.86 4.75
C LEU A 299 6.81 -13.51 5.48
N VAL A 300 5.84 -12.67 5.17
CA VAL A 300 5.64 -11.39 5.86
C VAL A 300 4.29 -11.47 6.57
N SER A 301 4.38 -11.66 7.89
CA SER A 301 3.27 -12.03 8.77
C SER A 301 2.67 -13.37 8.42
N ASN A 302 1.48 -13.42 7.83
CA ASN A 302 0.84 -14.67 7.43
C ASN A 302 0.62 -14.75 5.90
N ARG A 303 1.49 -14.09 5.12
CA ARG A 303 1.43 -14.13 3.65
C ARG A 303 2.82 -14.25 3.07
N VAL A 304 2.96 -15.11 2.08
CA VAL A 304 4.17 -15.27 1.30
C VAL A 304 4.11 -14.34 0.09
N TYR A 305 5.06 -13.42 0.03
CA TYR A 305 5.28 -12.52 -1.10
C TYR A 305 6.37 -13.13 -1.97
N VAL A 306 6.18 -13.11 -3.28
CA VAL A 306 7.08 -13.79 -4.23
C VAL A 306 7.60 -12.78 -5.23
N ASP A 307 8.92 -12.71 -5.37
CA ASP A 307 9.58 -11.98 -6.45
C ASP A 307 9.66 -12.88 -7.68
N LEU A 308 8.76 -12.63 -8.63
CA LEU A 308 8.68 -13.37 -9.90
C LEU A 308 9.63 -12.83 -10.98
N GLY A 309 10.48 -11.85 -10.66
CA GLY A 309 11.43 -11.26 -11.60
C GLY A 309 10.84 -10.20 -12.54
N PHE A 310 9.64 -9.68 -12.24
CA PHE A 310 8.98 -8.60 -12.99
C PHE A 310 8.99 -7.27 -12.23
N GLY A 311 9.88 -7.11 -11.24
CA GLY A 311 9.85 -5.97 -10.33
C GLY A 311 8.52 -5.90 -9.58
N ASN A 312 7.91 -4.72 -9.53
CA ASN A 312 6.58 -4.49 -8.91
C ASN A 312 5.42 -4.60 -9.92
N THR A 313 5.69 -5.01 -11.15
CA THR A 313 4.76 -4.94 -12.27
C THR A 313 3.79 -6.11 -12.31
N VAL A 314 4.27 -7.30 -11.96
CA VAL A 314 3.43 -8.51 -11.82
C VAL A 314 3.37 -8.89 -10.35
N ILE A 315 2.17 -8.86 -9.79
CA ILE A 315 1.93 -9.10 -8.39
C ILE A 315 1.18 -10.40 -8.21
N LEU A 316 1.73 -11.30 -7.38
CA LEU A 316 1.04 -12.51 -6.95
C LEU A 316 -0.03 -12.16 -5.91
N CYS A 317 -1.26 -12.62 -6.17
CA CYS A 317 -2.42 -12.48 -5.30
C CYS A 317 -3.07 -13.84 -5.03
N ALA A 318 -3.56 -14.03 -3.82
CA ALA A 318 -4.43 -15.16 -3.49
C ALA A 318 -5.80 -15.03 -4.19
N ALA A 319 -6.62 -16.09 -4.11
CA ALA A 319 -7.95 -16.11 -4.72
C ALA A 319 -8.91 -15.01 -4.21
N ASP A 320 -8.69 -14.51 -2.98
CA ASP A 320 -9.40 -13.36 -2.42
C ASP A 320 -9.01 -12.00 -3.07
N GLY A 321 -8.05 -12.02 -4.00
CA GLY A 321 -7.49 -10.87 -4.68
C GLY A 321 -6.50 -10.06 -3.83
N LYS A 322 -6.23 -10.48 -2.59
CA LYS A 322 -5.24 -9.82 -1.74
C LYS A 322 -3.83 -10.27 -2.16
N LYS A 323 -2.91 -9.32 -2.13
CA LYS A 323 -1.50 -9.53 -2.46
C LYS A 323 -0.83 -10.55 -1.54
N GLY A 324 0.12 -11.31 -2.09
CA GLY A 324 0.75 -12.45 -1.42
C GLY A 324 -0.22 -13.62 -1.25
N VAL A 325 0.30 -14.78 -0.86
CA VAL A 325 -0.48 -16.01 -0.68
C VAL A 325 -0.38 -16.52 0.76
N PRO A 326 -1.50 -16.88 1.40
CA PRO A 326 -1.46 -17.56 2.69
C PRO A 326 -0.61 -18.85 2.66
N PRO A 327 0.18 -19.16 3.71
CA PRO A 327 1.02 -20.35 3.76
C PRO A 327 0.27 -21.68 3.54
N ASP A 328 -0.98 -21.78 3.98
CA ASP A 328 -1.85 -22.94 3.77
C ASP A 328 -2.19 -23.16 2.27
N GLN A 329 -2.29 -22.08 1.49
CA GLN A 329 -2.49 -22.15 0.05
C GLN A 329 -1.25 -22.68 -0.70
N LEU A 330 -0.06 -22.42 -0.18
CA LEU A 330 1.19 -23.03 -0.69
C LEU A 330 1.25 -24.53 -0.39
N LYS A 331 0.80 -24.95 0.80
CA LYS A 331 0.77 -26.37 1.18
C LYS A 331 -0.16 -27.18 0.28
N THR A 332 -1.30 -26.61 -0.09
CA THR A 332 -2.36 -27.30 -0.85
C THR A 332 -2.21 -27.19 -2.37
N GLY A 333 -1.46 -26.19 -2.87
CA GLY A 333 -1.29 -25.92 -4.29
C GLY A 333 -2.55 -25.26 -4.88
N ALA A 334 -2.93 -24.12 -4.30
CA ALA A 334 -4.14 -23.39 -4.64
C ALA A 334 -4.05 -22.62 -5.97
N ASP A 335 -5.21 -22.30 -6.54
CA ASP A 335 -5.33 -21.38 -7.65
C ASP A 335 -5.15 -19.93 -7.16
N VAL A 336 -4.40 -19.15 -7.91
CA VAL A 336 -3.93 -17.80 -7.59
C VAL A 336 -4.08 -16.88 -8.79
N GLN A 337 -3.92 -15.58 -8.55
CA GLN A 337 -4.00 -14.55 -9.59
C GLN A 337 -2.68 -13.81 -9.69
N LEU A 338 -2.26 -13.49 -10.91
CA LEU A 338 -1.19 -12.54 -11.18
C LEU A 338 -1.81 -11.25 -11.72
N LEU A 339 -1.62 -10.14 -11.01
CA LEU A 339 -2.08 -8.82 -11.43
C LEU A 339 -0.93 -8.10 -12.15
N SER A 340 -1.15 -7.70 -13.40
CA SER A 340 -0.23 -6.85 -14.16
C SER A 340 -0.61 -5.37 -14.00
N ARG A 341 0.35 -4.55 -13.58
CA ARG A 341 0.20 -3.09 -13.47
C ARG A 341 0.40 -2.35 -14.81
N ASP A 342 0.92 -3.03 -15.84
CA ASP A 342 1.22 -2.45 -17.16
C ASP A 342 -0.01 -2.25 -18.05
N ALA A 343 -1.13 -2.90 -17.74
CA ALA A 343 -2.35 -2.68 -18.49
C ALA A 343 -2.93 -1.33 -18.08
N HIS A 344 -2.82 -0.32 -18.96
CA HIS A 344 -3.43 1.00 -18.83
C HIS A 344 -4.66 0.98 -17.93
N ILE A 345 -4.51 1.50 -16.70
CA ILE A 345 -5.63 1.64 -15.77
C ILE A 345 -6.54 2.72 -16.35
N SER A 346 -7.48 2.32 -17.19
CA SER A 346 -8.74 3.03 -17.32
C SER A 346 -9.45 2.86 -15.98
N THR A 347 -9.71 3.99 -15.31
CA THR A 347 -10.34 4.18 -13.99
C THR A 347 -11.73 3.55 -13.83
N SER A 348 -12.17 2.70 -14.77
CA SER A 348 -13.47 2.04 -14.77
C SER A 348 -13.50 0.70 -14.03
N LEU A 349 -12.39 -0.03 -13.87
CA LEU A 349 -12.41 -1.39 -13.31
C LEU A 349 -12.42 -1.46 -11.77
N MET A 350 -12.00 -0.39 -11.08
CA MET A 350 -12.08 -0.30 -9.62
C MET A 350 -13.51 -0.07 -9.10
N LYS A 351 -14.43 0.44 -9.94
CA LYS A 351 -15.84 0.66 -9.58
C LYS A 351 -16.69 -0.61 -9.52
N MET A 352 -16.26 -1.73 -10.09
CA MET A 352 -17.09 -2.94 -10.15
C MET A 352 -16.98 -3.88 -8.94
N ARG A 353 -16.02 -3.69 -8.02
CA ARG A 353 -15.82 -4.62 -6.88
C ARG A 353 -16.51 -4.24 -5.57
N TYR A 354 -17.18 -3.09 -5.51
CA TYR A 354 -17.94 -2.64 -4.32
C TYR A 354 -19.42 -2.32 -4.62
N GLY A 355 -19.93 -2.64 -5.81
CA GLY A 355 -21.27 -2.23 -6.26
C GLY A 355 -22.45 -3.05 -5.73
N ASN A 356 -22.23 -4.27 -5.22
CA ASN A 356 -23.35 -5.22 -4.99
C ASN A 356 -23.47 -5.77 -3.55
N VAL A 357 -22.93 -5.09 -2.54
CA VAL A 357 -23.09 -5.51 -1.13
C VAL A 357 -23.96 -4.54 -0.30
N LEU A 358 -24.53 -3.49 -0.93
CA LEU A 358 -25.35 -2.48 -0.23
C LEU A 358 -26.87 -2.59 -0.48
N ALA A 359 -27.36 -3.67 -1.11
CA ALA A 359 -28.79 -3.78 -1.44
C ALA A 359 -29.66 -4.45 -0.34
N ASP A 360 -29.11 -5.26 0.56
CA ASP A 360 -29.93 -6.16 1.39
C ASP A 360 -30.07 -5.79 2.88
N PHE A 361 -29.63 -4.60 3.31
CA PHE A 361 -29.75 -4.20 4.74
C PHE A 361 -30.50 -2.88 4.99
N SER A 362 -31.19 -2.34 3.98
CA SER A 362 -31.98 -1.10 4.13
C SER A 362 -33.42 -1.30 4.63
N SER A 363 -33.88 -2.53 4.86
CA SER A 363 -35.30 -2.84 5.12
C SER A 363 -35.66 -3.11 6.58
N SER A 364 -34.73 -3.03 7.55
CA SER A 364 -35.03 -3.43 8.94
C SER A 364 -34.85 -2.36 10.02
N TRP A 365 -34.76 -1.07 9.67
CA TRP A 365 -34.56 0.02 10.65
C TRP A 365 -35.55 1.20 10.52
N SER A 366 -36.74 0.98 9.96
CA SER A 366 -37.80 2.00 9.87
C SER A 366 -38.96 1.85 10.86
N ASN A 367 -38.95 0.86 11.77
CA ASN A 367 -40.03 0.68 12.76
C ASN A 367 -39.49 0.59 14.19
N ASN A 368 -39.20 1.75 14.80
CA ASN A 368 -39.55 2.03 16.20
C ASN A 368 -39.18 3.48 16.54
N SER A 369 -40.09 4.40 16.21
CA SER A 369 -40.12 5.74 16.80
C SER A 369 -41.52 5.98 17.39
N SER A 370 -41.79 5.31 18.50
CA SER A 370 -42.81 5.74 19.44
C SER A 370 -42.54 5.06 20.78
N LEU A 371 -42.12 5.84 21.78
CA LEU A 371 -42.60 5.82 23.17
C LEU A 371 -41.63 6.61 24.06
N ARG A 372 -42.09 7.82 24.41
CA ARG A 372 -41.83 8.66 25.60
C ARG A 372 -40.41 8.89 26.09
#